data_AF-A0A1A5YF29-F1
#
_entry.id   AF-A0A1A5YF29-F1
#
_cell.length_a   1.000
_cell.length_b   1.000
_cell.length_c   1.000
_cell.angle_alpha   90.00
_cell.angle_beta   90.00
_cell.angle_gamma   90.00
#
_symmetry.space_group_name_H-M   'P 1'
#
loop_
_entity.id
_entity.type
_entity.pdbx_description
1 polymer ?
#
loop_
_entity_poly.entity_id
_entity_poly.type
_entity_poly.pdbx_seq_one_letter_code
_entity_poly.pdbx_strand_id
1 'polypeptide(L)'
;MKAYTKETNLLNYSDSAIQILIKSRGWDRLPVKEQILGIYNYVRDEILFGYNRADDIPASEVLKDGYGQCNTKGVLFMALLRAVGVPCRMHGFTIHKSLQKGAMTGWYYLLSPREILHSWVEVKYQGKWLNIEGFILDLSYLNKLQQKFKQCTGSFCGYGVATDNFQNPAIFWNENDTYVQKEGIERDFGLFDSADDFFNQHRQGLGPLKRAIFSSIVRHLMNRNVGRIRRG
;
A
#
# COMPACT_ATOMS: atom_id res chain seq x y z
N MET A 1 11.61 10.28 -18.62
CA MET A 1 11.64 8.82 -18.36
C MET A 1 12.64 8.44 -17.27
N LYS A 2 13.89 8.94 -17.28
CA LYS A 2 14.89 8.64 -16.24
C LYS A 2 14.42 8.89 -14.80
N ALA A 3 13.57 9.89 -14.56
CA ALA A 3 13.04 10.17 -13.21
C ALA A 3 12.18 9.01 -12.64
N TYR A 4 11.33 8.39 -13.46
CA TYR A 4 10.37 7.35 -13.04
C TYR A 4 10.99 5.97 -12.81
N THR A 5 12.28 5.82 -13.08
CA THR A 5 13.06 4.60 -12.81
C THR A 5 14.25 4.88 -11.88
N LYS A 6 14.40 6.10 -11.39
CA LYS A 6 15.54 6.50 -10.56
C LYS A 6 15.41 5.96 -9.14
N GLU A 7 16.51 5.51 -8.58
CA GLU A 7 16.63 5.22 -7.15
C GLU A 7 16.52 6.51 -6.30
N THR A 8 15.97 6.36 -5.11
CA THR A 8 15.85 7.41 -4.08
C THR A 8 16.09 6.80 -2.70
N ASN A 9 16.04 7.59 -1.62
CA ASN A 9 16.28 7.07 -0.27
C ASN A 9 15.18 6.10 0.16
N LEU A 10 13.92 6.36 -0.19
CA LEU A 10 12.83 5.43 0.11
C LEU A 10 12.75 4.29 -0.90
N LEU A 11 13.06 4.55 -2.17
CA LEU A 11 13.03 3.56 -3.25
C LEU A 11 14.39 2.91 -3.46
N ASN A 12 15.07 2.55 -2.37
CA ASN A 12 16.47 2.09 -2.30
C ASN A 12 16.67 0.67 -2.88
N TYR A 13 16.34 0.48 -4.15
CA TYR A 13 16.34 -0.83 -4.77
C TYR A 13 17.72 -1.45 -4.94
N SER A 14 18.83 -0.70 -4.83
CA SER A 14 20.19 -1.24 -4.83
C SER A 14 20.58 -1.89 -3.50
N ASP A 15 19.74 -1.80 -2.46
CA ASP A 15 19.88 -2.58 -1.23
C ASP A 15 19.96 -4.10 -1.55
N SER A 16 20.87 -4.79 -0.87
CA SER A 16 21.15 -6.20 -1.16
C SER A 16 19.93 -7.10 -0.95
N ALA A 17 19.07 -6.82 0.03
CA ALA A 17 17.86 -7.61 0.27
C ALA A 17 16.88 -7.50 -0.89
N ILE A 18 16.71 -6.30 -1.47
CA ILE A 18 15.87 -6.07 -2.64
C ILE A 18 16.45 -6.80 -3.86
N GLN A 19 17.75 -6.65 -4.12
CA GLN A 19 18.41 -7.30 -5.25
C GLN A 19 18.38 -8.83 -5.16
N ILE A 20 18.52 -9.39 -3.96
CA ILE A 20 18.37 -10.84 -3.72
C ILE A 20 16.94 -11.28 -4.03
N LEU A 21 15.93 -10.54 -3.58
CA LEU A 21 14.53 -10.85 -3.90
C LEU A 21 14.29 -10.85 -5.41
N ILE A 22 14.68 -9.79 -6.14
CA ILE A 22 14.52 -9.70 -7.59
C ILE A 22 15.13 -10.93 -8.29
N LYS A 23 16.39 -11.25 -7.96
CA LYS A 23 17.12 -12.38 -8.56
C LYS A 23 16.49 -13.73 -8.23
N SER A 24 16.07 -13.95 -6.98
CA SER A 24 15.45 -15.20 -6.55
C SER A 24 14.10 -15.45 -7.22
N ARG A 25 13.36 -14.38 -7.52
CA ARG A 25 12.08 -14.44 -8.25
C ARG A 25 12.26 -14.47 -9.77
N GLY A 26 13.45 -14.10 -10.27
CA GLY A 26 13.78 -14.05 -11.68
C GLY A 26 13.00 -13.01 -12.48
N TRP A 27 12.39 -12.02 -11.82
CA TRP A 27 11.55 -11.02 -12.49
C TRP A 27 12.33 -10.23 -13.55
N ASP A 28 13.60 -9.93 -13.30
CA ASP A 28 14.50 -9.22 -14.23
C ASP A 28 14.63 -9.89 -15.61
N ARG A 29 14.26 -11.17 -15.73
CA ARG A 29 14.34 -11.97 -16.97
C ARG A 29 13.00 -12.23 -17.63
N LEU A 30 11.90 -11.81 -17.00
CA LEU A 30 10.55 -11.99 -17.53
C LEU A 30 10.19 -10.85 -18.48
N PRO A 31 9.21 -11.04 -19.38
CA PRO A 31 8.65 -9.93 -20.12
C PRO A 31 7.93 -8.95 -19.17
N VAL A 32 7.77 -7.70 -19.62
CA VAL A 32 7.33 -6.58 -18.77
C VAL A 32 5.97 -6.83 -18.09
N LYS A 33 5.05 -7.54 -18.76
CA LYS A 33 3.74 -7.88 -18.18
C LYS A 33 3.92 -8.79 -16.96
N GLU A 34 4.71 -9.85 -17.11
CA GLU A 34 4.97 -10.86 -16.09
C GLU A 34 5.83 -10.30 -14.95
N GLN A 35 6.73 -9.35 -15.25
CA GLN A 35 7.42 -8.54 -14.23
C GLN A 35 6.43 -7.82 -13.31
N ILE A 36 5.54 -7.00 -13.90
CA ILE A 36 4.56 -6.20 -13.16
C ILE A 36 3.63 -7.12 -12.38
N LEU A 37 3.08 -8.17 -13.02
CA LEU A 37 2.15 -9.10 -12.38
C LEU A 37 2.81 -9.86 -11.22
N GLY A 38 4.04 -10.34 -11.40
CA GLY A 38 4.79 -11.06 -10.37
C GLY A 38 5.08 -10.19 -9.15
N ILE A 39 5.56 -8.97 -9.38
CA ILE A 39 5.83 -7.98 -8.33
C ILE A 39 4.52 -7.58 -7.62
N TYR A 40 3.45 -7.33 -8.38
CA TYR A 40 2.13 -6.97 -7.87
C TYR A 40 1.57 -8.05 -6.93
N ASN A 41 1.58 -9.31 -7.37
CA ASN A 41 1.08 -10.43 -6.55
C ASN A 41 1.94 -10.64 -5.29
N TYR A 42 3.27 -10.50 -5.41
CA TYR A 42 4.16 -10.58 -4.25
C TYR A 42 3.84 -9.49 -3.21
N VAL A 43 3.74 -8.23 -3.64
CA VAL A 43 3.40 -7.14 -2.71
C VAL A 43 1.99 -7.31 -2.16
N ARG A 44 1.02 -7.77 -2.96
CA ARG A 44 -0.34 -8.01 -2.46
C ARG A 44 -0.36 -9.06 -1.37
N ASP A 45 0.18 -10.24 -1.64
CA ASP A 45 -0.12 -11.45 -0.86
C ASP A 45 0.99 -11.87 0.11
N GLU A 46 2.25 -11.57 -0.20
CA GLU A 46 3.40 -11.99 0.63
C GLU A 46 3.86 -10.89 1.59
N ILE A 47 3.62 -9.61 1.24
CA ILE A 47 3.79 -8.48 2.16
C ILE A 47 2.44 -8.23 2.82
N LEU A 48 2.26 -8.75 4.04
CA LEU A 48 0.96 -8.75 4.69
C LEU A 48 0.42 -7.33 4.94
N PHE A 49 -0.90 -7.15 4.94
CA PHE A 49 -1.49 -5.89 5.39
C PHE A 49 -1.18 -5.65 6.87
N GLY A 50 -0.63 -4.47 7.18
CA GLY A 50 -0.19 -4.08 8.52
C GLY A 50 0.35 -2.65 8.57
N TYR A 51 0.71 -2.18 9.76
CA TYR A 51 1.10 -0.79 10.00
C TYR A 51 2.55 -0.75 10.50
N ASN A 52 3.44 -0.17 9.69
CA ASN A 52 4.85 0.01 10.02
C ASN A 52 5.05 1.15 11.04
N ARG A 53 6.31 1.40 11.41
CA ARG A 53 6.67 2.46 12.38
C ARG A 53 6.38 3.87 11.89
N ALA A 54 6.38 4.10 10.58
CA ALA A 54 6.11 5.36 9.90
C ALA A 54 5.74 5.10 8.43
N ASP A 55 5.24 6.12 7.73
CA ASP A 55 4.93 6.05 6.29
C ASP A 55 6.18 6.17 5.41
N ASP A 56 7.19 6.92 5.88
CA ASP A 56 8.40 7.31 5.16
C ASP A 56 9.60 6.43 5.54
N ILE A 57 9.45 5.11 5.39
CA ILE A 57 10.54 4.14 5.61
C ILE A 57 11.05 3.53 4.29
N PRO A 58 12.34 3.17 4.18
CA PRO A 58 12.89 2.60 2.95
C PRO A 58 12.26 1.26 2.55
N ALA A 59 12.22 0.98 1.25
CA ALA A 59 11.70 -0.26 0.70
C ALA A 59 12.36 -1.51 1.30
N SER A 60 13.67 -1.48 1.55
CA SER A 60 14.36 -2.61 2.19
C SER A 60 13.92 -2.84 3.64
N GLU A 61 13.52 -1.78 4.36
CA GLU A 61 12.93 -1.91 5.69
C GLU A 61 11.51 -2.53 5.62
N VAL A 62 10.67 -2.09 4.68
CA VAL A 62 9.34 -2.68 4.45
C VAL A 62 9.45 -4.17 4.11
N LEU A 63 10.40 -4.52 3.24
CA LEU A 63 10.68 -5.91 2.89
C LEU A 63 11.07 -6.73 4.12
N LYS A 64 11.95 -6.19 4.98
CA LYS A 64 12.38 -6.86 6.22
C LYS A 64 11.23 -7.02 7.22
N ASP A 65 10.36 -6.03 7.34
CA ASP A 65 9.18 -6.09 8.20
C ASP A 65 8.20 -7.19 7.72
N GLY A 66 8.11 -7.43 6.41
CA GLY A 66 7.22 -8.44 5.83
C GLY A 66 5.74 -8.04 5.85
N TYR A 67 5.44 -6.79 6.17
CA TYR A 67 4.09 -6.23 6.15
C TYR A 67 4.12 -4.73 5.87
N GLY A 68 2.98 -4.20 5.43
CA GLY A 68 2.78 -2.77 5.30
C GLY A 68 1.36 -2.36 4.95
N GLN A 69 1.19 -1.06 4.79
CA GLN A 69 -0.07 -0.39 4.43
C GLN A 69 0.13 0.34 3.09
N CYS A 70 -0.88 1.06 2.59
CA CYS A 70 -0.83 1.75 1.29
C CYS A 70 0.51 2.42 0.95
N ASN A 71 1.01 3.29 1.81
CA ASN A 71 2.20 4.08 1.59
C ASN A 71 3.46 3.20 1.57
N THR A 72 3.67 2.38 2.60
CA THR A 72 4.87 1.53 2.70
C THR A 72 4.88 0.39 1.69
N LYS A 73 3.73 -0.24 1.42
CA LYS A 73 3.59 -1.22 0.33
C LYS A 73 3.79 -0.55 -1.03
N GLY A 74 3.31 0.68 -1.21
CA GLY A 74 3.57 1.50 -2.39
C GLY A 74 5.06 1.80 -2.59
N VAL A 75 5.78 2.16 -1.53
CA VAL A 75 7.25 2.35 -1.55
C VAL A 75 7.96 1.08 -1.99
N LEU A 76 7.64 -0.07 -1.40
CA LEU A 76 8.23 -1.35 -1.80
C LEU A 76 7.87 -1.73 -3.24
N PHE A 77 6.61 -1.58 -3.63
CA PHE A 77 6.14 -1.86 -4.98
C PHE A 77 6.89 -1.01 -6.02
N MET A 78 7.00 0.30 -5.78
CA MET A 78 7.76 1.21 -6.64
C MET A 78 9.23 0.80 -6.73
N ALA A 79 9.90 0.49 -5.62
CA ALA A 79 11.29 0.07 -5.63
C ALA A 79 11.51 -1.19 -6.46
N LEU A 80 10.65 -2.21 -6.32
CA LEU A 80 10.74 -3.46 -7.08
C LEU A 80 10.51 -3.22 -8.58
N LEU A 81 9.52 -2.41 -8.95
CA LEU A 81 9.26 -2.05 -10.36
C LEU A 81 10.47 -1.32 -10.98
N ARG A 82 11.03 -0.35 -10.26
CA ARG A 82 12.20 0.42 -10.75
C ARG A 82 13.44 -0.44 -10.88
N ALA A 83 13.62 -1.41 -9.98
CA ALA A 83 14.72 -2.37 -10.03
C ALA A 83 14.75 -3.18 -11.35
N VAL A 84 13.57 -3.48 -11.90
CA VAL A 84 13.41 -4.19 -13.18
C VAL A 84 13.19 -3.23 -14.37
N GLY A 85 13.36 -1.93 -14.17
CA GLY A 85 13.27 -0.92 -15.22
C GLY A 85 11.86 -0.49 -15.62
N VAL A 86 10.82 -0.88 -14.85
CA VAL A 86 9.44 -0.47 -15.12
C VAL A 86 9.19 0.93 -14.55
N PRO A 87 8.79 1.93 -15.39
CA PRO A 87 8.53 3.28 -14.90
C PRO A 87 7.27 3.34 -14.03
N CYS A 88 7.39 3.97 -12.86
CA CYS A 88 6.27 4.19 -11.95
C CYS A 88 6.37 5.55 -11.26
N ARG A 89 5.22 6.07 -10.79
CA ARG A 89 5.10 7.33 -10.04
C ARG A 89 4.07 7.18 -8.93
N MET A 90 4.11 8.09 -7.95
CA MET A 90 3.18 8.08 -6.81
C MET A 90 2.04 9.05 -7.09
N HIS A 91 0.83 8.68 -6.69
CA HIS A 91 -0.32 9.58 -6.63
C HIS A 91 -0.70 9.74 -5.16
N GLY A 92 -0.59 10.96 -4.64
CA GLY A 92 -0.80 11.27 -3.23
C GLY A 92 -2.16 11.87 -2.97
N PHE A 93 -2.79 11.51 -1.85
CA PHE A 93 -4.08 12.07 -1.43
C PHE A 93 -4.31 11.86 0.07
N THR A 94 -5.44 12.34 0.59
CA THR A 94 -5.96 11.94 1.89
C THR A 94 -7.22 11.11 1.74
N ILE A 95 -7.44 10.23 2.71
CA ILE A 95 -8.68 9.48 2.86
C ILE A 95 -9.35 9.79 4.20
N HIS A 96 -10.67 9.62 4.25
CA HIS A 96 -11.40 9.71 5.51
C HIS A 96 -11.08 8.52 6.43
N LYS A 97 -10.87 8.78 7.73
CA LYS A 97 -10.52 7.74 8.71
C LYS A 97 -11.54 6.62 8.86
N SER A 98 -12.79 6.81 8.41
CA SER A 98 -13.81 5.75 8.40
C SER A 98 -13.33 4.49 7.69
N LEU A 99 -12.46 4.63 6.68
CA LEU A 99 -11.83 3.51 5.99
C LEU A 99 -11.05 2.59 6.94
N GLN A 100 -10.43 3.16 7.97
CA GLN A 100 -9.70 2.40 8.98
C GLN A 100 -10.57 1.89 10.14
N LYS A 101 -11.85 2.28 10.20
CA LYS A 101 -12.76 1.84 11.27
C LYS A 101 -12.88 0.31 11.25
N GLY A 102 -12.58 -0.33 12.38
CA GLY A 102 -12.60 -1.79 12.50
C GLY A 102 -11.23 -2.43 12.39
N ALA A 103 -10.31 -1.89 11.56
CA ALA A 103 -8.88 -2.21 11.66
C ALA A 103 -8.25 -1.47 12.84
N MET A 104 -8.63 -0.20 12.99
CA MET A 104 -8.41 0.65 14.15
C MET A 104 -9.69 0.69 15.00
N THR A 105 -9.57 0.51 16.32
CA THR A 105 -10.73 0.45 17.24
C THR A 105 -10.52 1.29 18.50
N GLY A 106 -11.56 1.47 19.31
CA GLY A 106 -11.45 2.09 20.64
C GLY A 106 -10.92 3.53 20.64
N TRP A 107 -10.22 3.89 21.72
CA TRP A 107 -9.75 5.26 21.97
C TRP A 107 -8.79 5.77 20.88
N TYR A 108 -7.95 4.89 20.32
CA TYR A 108 -6.96 5.32 19.33
C TYR A 108 -7.62 5.67 17.98
N TYR A 109 -8.75 5.04 17.62
CA TYR A 109 -9.58 5.48 16.48
C TYR A 109 -10.27 6.84 16.72
N LEU A 110 -10.71 7.09 17.94
CA LEU A 110 -11.33 8.39 18.29
C LEU A 110 -10.31 9.53 18.18
N LEU A 111 -9.09 9.30 18.66
CA LEU A 111 -7.99 10.27 18.64
C LEU A 111 -7.27 10.39 17.29
N SER A 112 -7.57 9.51 16.32
CA SER A 112 -6.95 9.56 15.01
C SER A 112 -7.44 10.77 14.20
N PRO A 113 -6.56 11.39 13.39
CA PRO A 113 -6.95 12.48 12.51
C PRO A 113 -8.11 12.07 11.60
N ARG A 114 -8.99 13.02 11.28
CA ARG A 114 -10.10 12.77 10.34
C ARG A 114 -9.58 12.33 8.97
N GLU A 115 -8.54 12.99 8.51
CA GLU A 115 -7.87 12.72 7.24
C GLU A 115 -6.55 11.98 7.46
N ILE A 116 -6.40 10.87 6.74
CA ILE A 116 -5.21 10.04 6.78
C ILE A 116 -4.48 10.17 5.45
N LEU A 117 -3.17 10.41 5.51
CA LEU A 117 -2.31 10.47 4.33
C LEU A 117 -2.29 9.11 3.63
N HIS A 118 -2.46 9.14 2.31
CA HIS A 118 -2.65 7.95 1.51
C HIS A 118 -1.99 8.11 0.14
N SER A 119 -1.80 6.98 -0.53
CA SER A 119 -1.31 6.97 -1.90
C SER A 119 -1.67 5.68 -2.64
N TRP A 120 -1.59 5.75 -3.97
CA TRP A 120 -1.43 4.59 -4.83
C TRP A 120 -0.27 4.81 -5.80
N VAL A 121 0.09 3.75 -6.54
CA VAL A 121 1.18 3.80 -7.52
C VAL A 121 0.59 3.80 -8.92
N GLU A 122 1.06 4.68 -9.79
CA GLU A 122 0.77 4.62 -11.21
C GLU A 122 1.92 3.94 -11.96
N VAL A 123 1.60 2.93 -12.77
CA VAL A 123 2.58 2.14 -13.53
C VAL A 123 2.43 2.42 -15.01
N LYS A 124 3.54 2.71 -15.70
CA LYS A 124 3.54 2.93 -17.14
C LYS A 124 3.59 1.59 -17.89
N TYR A 125 2.51 1.23 -18.57
CA TYR A 125 2.40 0.00 -19.34
C TYR A 125 1.72 0.25 -20.68
N GLN A 126 2.30 -0.25 -21.78
CA GLN A 126 1.80 -0.07 -23.16
C GLN A 126 1.41 1.38 -23.51
N GLY A 127 2.23 2.36 -23.06
CA GLY A 127 2.01 3.78 -23.34
C GLY A 127 0.97 4.47 -22.45
N LYS A 128 0.32 3.75 -21.54
CA LYS A 128 -0.67 4.27 -20.59
C LYS A 128 -0.13 4.27 -19.16
N TRP A 129 -0.69 5.14 -18.32
CA TRP A 129 -0.51 5.08 -16.87
C TRP A 129 -1.71 4.35 -16.29
N LEU A 130 -1.45 3.26 -15.57
CA LEU A 130 -2.47 2.46 -14.89
C LEU A 130 -2.40 2.73 -13.40
N ASN A 131 -3.54 2.96 -12.76
CA ASN A 131 -3.63 3.17 -11.32
C ASN A 131 -3.62 1.84 -10.60
N ILE A 132 -2.63 1.62 -9.72
CA ILE A 132 -2.43 0.37 -9.02
C ILE A 132 -2.55 0.61 -7.51
N GLU A 133 -3.72 0.27 -6.96
CA GLU A 133 -4.03 0.36 -5.52
C GLU A 133 -4.43 -1.02 -4.93
N GLY A 134 -4.85 -1.98 -5.77
CA GLY A 134 -5.40 -3.25 -5.31
C GLY A 134 -4.45 -4.16 -4.52
N PHE A 135 -3.15 -3.83 -4.44
CA PHE A 135 -2.17 -4.60 -3.67
C PHE A 135 -2.24 -4.39 -2.15
N ILE A 136 -3.05 -3.44 -1.64
CA ILE A 136 -2.96 -3.06 -0.21
C ILE A 136 -3.31 -4.24 0.70
N LEU A 137 -4.38 -4.97 0.38
CA LEU A 137 -4.87 -6.07 1.21
C LEU A 137 -4.43 -7.41 0.66
N ASP A 138 -3.81 -8.23 1.51
CA ASP A 138 -3.53 -9.63 1.19
C ASP A 138 -4.84 -10.43 1.11
N LEU A 139 -4.88 -11.39 0.18
CA LEU A 139 -6.10 -12.20 -0.05
C LEU A 139 -6.57 -12.91 1.21
N SER A 140 -5.65 -13.34 2.09
CA SER A 140 -6.03 -14.02 3.33
C SER A 140 -6.81 -13.12 4.28
N TYR A 141 -6.44 -11.84 4.37
CA TYR A 141 -7.19 -10.84 5.13
C TYR A 141 -8.54 -10.52 4.50
N LEU A 142 -8.56 -10.22 3.19
CA LEU A 142 -9.78 -9.83 2.48
C LEU A 142 -10.82 -10.95 2.50
N ASN A 143 -10.41 -12.20 2.25
CA ASN A 143 -11.32 -13.34 2.24
C ASN A 143 -12.00 -13.54 3.61
N LYS A 144 -11.26 -13.37 4.72
CA LYS A 144 -11.86 -13.44 6.07
C LYS A 144 -12.80 -12.29 6.35
N LEU A 145 -12.49 -11.10 5.86
CA LEU A 145 -13.37 -9.95 5.98
C LEU A 145 -14.67 -10.16 5.19
N GLN A 146 -14.58 -10.67 3.96
CA GLN A 146 -15.73 -11.03 3.12
C GLN A 146 -16.58 -12.13 3.75
N GLN A 147 -15.96 -13.15 4.35
CA GLN A 147 -16.68 -14.18 5.12
C GLN A 147 -17.43 -13.59 6.32
N LYS A 148 -16.78 -12.69 7.07
CA LYS A 148 -17.39 -11.99 8.21
C LYS A 148 -18.58 -11.13 7.80
N PHE A 149 -18.52 -10.49 6.63
CA PHE A 149 -19.55 -9.61 6.10
C PHE A 149 -20.20 -10.19 4.83
N LYS A 150 -20.47 -11.49 4.81
CA LYS A 150 -20.99 -12.22 3.62
C LYS A 150 -22.30 -11.67 3.04
N GLN A 151 -23.08 -10.95 3.84
CA GLN A 151 -24.35 -10.34 3.43
C GLN A 151 -24.18 -8.98 2.76
N CYS A 152 -22.98 -8.40 2.78
CA CYS A 152 -22.68 -7.13 2.12
C CYS A 152 -22.26 -7.39 0.68
N THR A 153 -23.14 -7.11 -0.27
CA THR A 153 -22.92 -7.33 -1.71
C THR A 153 -22.64 -6.05 -2.51
N GLY A 154 -22.88 -4.89 -1.90
CA GLY A 154 -22.63 -3.57 -2.51
C GLY A 154 -21.44 -2.87 -1.86
N SER A 155 -21.61 -1.58 -1.59
CA SER A 155 -20.56 -0.74 -1.05
C SER A 155 -20.16 -1.14 0.37
N PHE A 156 -18.87 -1.03 0.66
CA PHE A 156 -18.29 -1.29 1.98
C PHE A 156 -17.20 -0.27 2.29
N CYS A 157 -17.23 0.28 3.51
CA CYS A 157 -16.23 1.22 4.01
C CYS A 157 -15.83 0.85 5.45
N GLY A 158 -14.56 0.52 5.66
CA GLY A 158 -14.00 0.10 6.95
C GLY A 158 -12.94 -0.99 6.77
N TYR A 159 -12.26 -1.34 7.86
CA TYR A 159 -11.29 -2.44 7.88
C TYR A 159 -10.18 -2.35 6.81
N GLY A 160 -9.84 -1.16 6.32
CA GLY A 160 -8.89 -1.00 5.21
C GLY A 160 -9.51 -1.21 3.82
N VAL A 161 -10.83 -1.13 3.67
CA VAL A 161 -11.54 -1.26 2.40
C VAL A 161 -12.47 -0.05 2.22
N ALA A 162 -12.50 0.50 1.00
CA ALA A 162 -13.54 1.41 0.53
C ALA A 162 -13.81 1.17 -0.96
N THR A 163 -14.87 0.43 -1.25
CA THR A 163 -15.26 0.00 -2.61
C THR A 163 -16.79 -0.06 -2.74
N ASP A 164 -17.31 0.05 -3.96
CA ASP A 164 -18.71 -0.14 -4.33
C ASP A 164 -19.10 -1.61 -4.57
N ASN A 165 -18.11 -2.50 -4.76
CA ASN A 165 -18.31 -3.93 -4.96
C ASN A 165 -17.43 -4.76 -4.00
N PHE A 166 -17.89 -4.90 -2.77
CA PHE A 166 -17.09 -5.53 -1.71
C PHE A 166 -16.76 -7.02 -1.94
N GLN A 167 -17.65 -7.76 -2.60
CA GLN A 167 -17.44 -9.19 -2.84
C GLN A 167 -16.50 -9.44 -4.02
N ASN A 168 -16.36 -8.48 -4.94
CA ASN A 168 -15.47 -8.59 -6.09
C ASN A 168 -14.76 -7.26 -6.38
N PRO A 169 -13.88 -6.78 -5.47
CA PRO A 169 -13.13 -5.56 -5.72
C PRO A 169 -12.09 -5.79 -6.83
N ALA A 170 -11.72 -4.72 -7.54
CA ALA A 170 -10.77 -4.79 -8.64
C ALA A 170 -9.32 -4.95 -8.15
N ILE A 171 -8.99 -6.11 -7.57
CA ILE A 171 -7.68 -6.38 -6.93
C ILE A 171 -6.80 -7.36 -7.70
N PHE A 172 -7.27 -7.88 -8.83
CA PHE A 172 -6.47 -8.72 -9.72
C PHE A 172 -6.01 -7.86 -10.88
N TRP A 173 -4.71 -7.58 -10.92
CA TRP A 173 -4.16 -6.83 -12.04
C TRP A 173 -4.20 -7.68 -13.31
N ASN A 174 -4.91 -7.19 -14.31
CA ASN A 174 -5.00 -7.78 -15.64
C ASN A 174 -4.87 -6.67 -16.69
N GLU A 175 -3.75 -5.94 -16.64
CA GLU A 175 -3.43 -4.83 -17.57
C GLU A 175 -4.40 -3.64 -17.50
N ASN A 176 -5.13 -3.51 -16.40
CA ASN A 176 -6.09 -2.46 -16.11
C ASN A 176 -5.85 -1.88 -14.71
N ASP A 177 -6.53 -0.78 -14.41
CA ASP A 177 -6.50 -0.20 -13.07
C ASP A 177 -6.99 -1.20 -12.00
N THR A 178 -6.46 -1.06 -10.78
CA THR A 178 -6.89 -1.83 -9.62
C THR A 178 -7.18 -0.91 -8.45
N TYR A 179 -8.26 -1.18 -7.72
CA TYR A 179 -8.73 -0.35 -6.62
C TYR A 179 -9.29 -1.19 -5.47
N VAL A 180 -9.10 -0.69 -4.25
CA VAL A 180 -9.68 -1.27 -3.03
C VAL A 180 -10.02 -0.20 -1.98
N GLN A 181 -9.57 1.05 -2.18
CA GLN A 181 -9.75 2.16 -1.23
C GLN A 181 -10.14 3.52 -1.88
N LYS A 182 -10.22 3.59 -3.21
CA LYS A 182 -10.58 4.80 -3.98
C LYS A 182 -11.80 5.57 -3.47
N GLU A 183 -12.84 4.89 -2.99
CA GLU A 183 -14.07 5.57 -2.51
C GLU A 183 -13.87 6.35 -1.20
N GLY A 184 -12.68 6.30 -0.61
CA GLY A 184 -12.33 6.99 0.64
C GLY A 184 -11.69 8.37 0.48
N ILE A 185 -11.37 8.81 -0.75
CA ILE A 185 -10.56 10.03 -1.00
C ILE A 185 -11.30 11.31 -0.55
N GLU A 186 -10.65 12.16 0.24
CA GLU A 186 -11.15 13.49 0.62
C GLU A 186 -10.41 14.64 -0.09
N ARG A 187 -9.08 14.55 -0.26
CA ARG A 187 -8.28 15.57 -0.96
C ARG A 187 -7.20 14.93 -1.82
N ASP A 188 -7.19 15.32 -3.09
CA ASP A 188 -6.19 14.88 -4.06
C ASP A 188 -4.99 15.85 -4.09
N PHE A 189 -3.77 15.33 -3.91
CA PHE A 189 -2.51 16.10 -4.01
C PHE A 189 -1.83 15.95 -5.37
N GLY A 190 -2.31 15.02 -6.21
CA GLY A 190 -1.80 14.77 -7.54
C GLY A 190 -0.55 13.89 -7.57
N LEU A 191 0.27 14.15 -8.57
CA LEU A 191 1.33 13.25 -9.01
C LEU A 191 2.71 13.67 -8.50
N PHE A 192 3.48 12.68 -8.07
CA PHE A 192 4.84 12.83 -7.60
C PHE A 192 5.76 11.83 -8.30
N ASP A 193 6.92 12.31 -8.74
CA ASP A 193 7.91 11.48 -9.44
C ASP A 193 8.42 10.34 -8.56
N SER A 194 8.44 10.48 -7.23
CA SER A 194 8.87 9.45 -6.28
C SER A 194 8.11 9.52 -4.96
N ALA A 195 8.23 8.46 -4.14
CA ALA A 195 7.73 8.46 -2.76
C ALA A 195 8.41 9.54 -1.91
N ASP A 196 9.72 9.77 -2.10
CA ASP A 196 10.48 10.81 -1.41
C ASP A 196 9.90 12.20 -1.69
N ASP A 197 9.58 12.51 -2.95
CA ASP A 197 9.00 13.80 -3.33
C ASP A 197 7.63 14.02 -2.65
N PHE A 198 6.84 12.95 -2.55
CA PHE A 198 5.55 12.98 -1.85
C PHE A 198 5.73 13.22 -0.34
N PHE A 199 6.56 12.43 0.35
CA PHE A 199 6.73 12.54 1.81
C PHE A 199 7.55 13.76 2.25
N ASN A 200 8.29 14.39 1.35
CA ASN A 200 8.92 15.69 1.59
C ASN A 200 7.90 16.83 1.63
N GLN A 201 6.85 16.76 0.81
CA GLN A 201 5.81 17.78 0.72
C GLN A 201 4.64 17.51 1.66
N HIS A 202 4.29 16.23 1.86
CA HIS A 202 3.12 15.81 2.60
C HIS A 202 3.49 14.78 3.67
N ARG A 203 3.12 15.07 4.93
CA ARG A 203 3.30 14.14 6.05
C ARG A 203 2.03 14.09 6.86
N GLN A 204 1.75 12.96 7.50
CA GLN A 204 0.65 12.89 8.43
C GLN A 204 0.86 13.94 9.54
N GLY A 205 -0.18 14.76 9.75
CA GLY A 205 -0.24 15.84 10.75
C GLY A 205 -0.31 15.35 12.21
N LEU A 206 0.61 14.49 12.61
CA LEU A 206 0.79 14.04 13.99
C LEU A 206 1.97 14.78 14.63
N GLY A 207 1.76 15.40 15.78
CA GLY A 207 2.86 15.93 16.59
C GLY A 207 3.80 14.83 17.11
N PRO A 208 5.03 15.17 17.55
CA PRO A 208 6.05 14.18 17.93
C PRO A 208 5.58 13.14 18.95
N LEU A 209 4.85 13.58 19.99
CA LEU A 209 4.29 12.68 21.01
C LEU A 209 3.30 11.67 20.41
N LYS A 210 2.40 12.10 19.53
CA LYS A 210 1.44 11.21 18.87
C LYS A 210 2.14 10.22 17.94
N ARG A 211 3.20 10.65 17.24
CA ARG A 211 4.04 9.76 16.42
C ARG A 211 4.74 8.69 17.26
N ALA A 212 5.30 9.07 18.42
CA ALA A 212 5.91 8.13 19.35
C ALA A 212 4.89 7.12 19.88
N ILE A 213 3.71 7.58 20.34
CA ILE A 213 2.62 6.70 20.80
C ILE A 213 2.16 5.77 19.67
N PHE A 214 2.05 6.29 18.45
CA PHE A 214 1.67 5.48 17.29
C PHE A 214 2.67 4.35 17.06
N SER A 215 3.95 4.71 16.98
CA SER A 215 5.04 3.78 16.68
C SER A 215 5.27 2.77 17.81
N SER A 216 5.12 3.15 19.07
CA SER A 216 5.40 2.26 20.20
C SER A 216 4.19 1.43 20.65
N ILE A 217 2.96 1.87 20.38
CA ILE A 217 1.75 1.25 20.95
C ILE A 217 0.69 1.00 19.86
N VAL A 218 0.20 2.06 19.22
CA VAL A 218 -1.02 1.97 18.40
C VAL A 218 -0.83 1.03 17.21
N ARG A 219 0.30 1.10 16.50
CA ARG A 219 0.56 0.20 15.36
C ARG A 219 0.54 -1.27 15.76
N HIS A 220 1.02 -1.61 16.96
CA HIS A 220 1.02 -2.99 17.44
C HIS A 220 -0.38 -3.47 17.79
N LEU A 221 -1.22 -2.59 18.36
CA LEU A 221 -2.64 -2.87 18.60
C LEU A 221 -3.39 -3.11 17.29
N MET A 222 -3.14 -2.24 16.29
CA MET A 222 -3.70 -2.38 14.94
C MET A 222 -3.25 -3.68 14.28
N ASN A 223 -1.94 -3.98 14.29
CA ASN A 223 -1.39 -5.21 13.69
C ASN A 223 -1.93 -6.47 14.38
N ARG A 224 -2.10 -6.47 15.71
CA ARG A 224 -2.73 -7.58 16.44
C ARG A 224 -4.18 -7.78 16.00
N ASN A 225 -4.93 -6.70 15.82
CA ASN A 225 -6.31 -6.76 15.38
C ASN A 225 -6.44 -7.21 13.91
N VAL A 226 -5.61 -6.69 13.01
CA VAL A 226 -5.51 -7.14 11.62
C VAL A 226 -5.16 -8.63 11.56
N GLY A 227 -4.19 -9.07 12.35
CA GLY A 227 -3.82 -10.48 12.47
C GLY A 227 -4.96 -11.36 13.01
N ARG A 228 -5.79 -10.86 13.92
CA ARG A 228 -7.00 -11.57 14.39
C ARG A 228 -8.00 -11.74 13.25
N ILE A 229 -8.31 -10.68 12.52
CA ILE A 229 -9.25 -10.73 11.38
C ILE A 229 -8.74 -11.71 10.32
N ARG A 230 -7.44 -11.66 9.99
CA ARG A 230 -6.81 -12.57 9.02
C ARG A 230 -6.93 -14.06 9.41
N ARG A 231 -7.03 -14.39 10.70
CA ARG A 231 -7.18 -15.78 11.16
C ARG A 231 -8.63 -16.25 11.22
N GLY A 232 -9.61 -15.33 11.15
CA GLY A 232 -11.03 -15.62 11.36
C GLY A 232 -11.39 -15.50 12.84
#